data_AF-A0A382STH4-F1
#
_entry.id   AF-A0A382STH4-F1
#
_cell.length_a   1.000
_cell.length_b   1.000
_cell.length_c   1.000
_cell.angle_alpha   90.00
_cell.angle_beta   90.00
_cell.angle_gamma   90.00
#
_symmetry.space_group_name_H-M   'P 1'
#
loop_
_entity.id
_entity.type
_entity.pdbx_description
1 polymer ?
#
loop_
_entity_poly.entity_id
_entity_poly.type
_entity_poly.pdbx_seq_one_letter_code
_entity_poly.pdbx_strand_id
1 'polypeptide(L)' 'MAELRARKKPPKMAGVHPSVLALPDDNMLSHKKIKKWIETQEGKARSAGQTERSKSTEMSQK' A
#
# COMPACT_ATOMS: atom_id res chain seq x y z
N MET A 1 -3.36 -17.87 17.31
CA MET A 1 -3.11 -17.11 16.05
C MET A 1 -2.17 -15.91 16.23
N ALA A 2 -2.26 -15.13 17.33
CA ALA A 2 -1.36 -13.99 17.58
C ALA A 2 0.07 -14.42 17.97
N GLU A 3 0.22 -15.39 18.88
CA GLU A 3 1.53 -15.93 19.29
C GLU A 3 2.34 -16.56 18.14
N LEU A 4 1.65 -17.23 17.21
CA LEU A 4 2.28 -17.84 16.03
C LEU A 4 2.82 -16.79 15.04
N ARG A 5 2.32 -15.56 15.07
CA ARG A 5 2.86 -14.43 14.29
C ARG A 5 4.08 -13.79 14.97
N ALA A 6 4.16 -13.84 16.29
CA ALA A 6 5.31 -13.34 17.05
C ALA A 6 6.55 -14.24 16.88
N ARG A 7 6.37 -15.56 16.70
CA ARG A 7 7.47 -16.53 16.53
C ARG A 7 8.01 -16.63 15.09
N LYS A 8 7.33 -16.02 14.10
CA LYS A 8 7.88 -15.90 12.75
C LYS A 8 9.04 -14.90 12.81
N LYS A 9 10.21 -15.29 12.29
CA LYS A 9 11.34 -14.38 12.09
C LYS A 9 10.80 -13.04 11.57
N PRO A 10 11.20 -11.89 12.13
CA PRO A 10 10.69 -10.60 11.70
C PRO A 10 10.77 -10.58 10.17
N PRO A 11 9.66 -10.23 9.49
CA PRO A 11 9.60 -10.30 8.04
C PRO A 11 10.82 -9.56 7.51
N LYS A 12 11.72 -10.32 6.86
CA LYS A 12 12.88 -9.72 6.21
C LYS A 12 12.28 -8.77 5.19
N MET A 13 12.50 -7.47 5.37
CA MET A 13 12.07 -6.43 4.44
C MET A 13 12.93 -6.49 3.18
N ALA A 14 12.97 -7.66 2.53
CA ALA A 14 13.87 -7.97 1.43
C ALA A 14 13.60 -7.12 0.17
N GLY A 15 12.39 -6.54 0.08
CA GLY A 15 12.01 -5.60 -0.97
C GLY A 15 12.24 -4.12 -0.63
N VAL A 16 12.72 -3.78 0.57
CA VAL A 16 12.97 -2.39 0.98
C VAL A 16 14.46 -2.14 1.03
N HIS A 17 14.94 -1.11 0.33
CA HIS A 17 16.35 -0.76 0.32
C HIS A 17 16.83 -0.36 1.72
N PRO A 18 18.01 -0.81 2.19
CA PRO A 18 18.51 -0.52 3.53
C PRO A 18 18.55 0.97 3.89
N SER A 19 18.83 1.84 2.92
CA SER A 19 18.84 3.30 3.16
C SER A 19 17.49 3.83 3.64
N VAL A 20 16.38 3.26 3.15
CA VAL A 20 15.01 3.67 3.52
C VAL A 20 14.65 3.16 4.91
N LEU A 21 15.17 2.00 5.31
CA LEU A 21 15.00 1.43 6.65
C LEU A 21 15.82 2.17 7.71
N ALA A 22 16.94 2.77 7.31
CA ALA A 22 17.80 3.54 8.20
C ALA A 22 17.29 4.97 8.45
N LEU A 23 16.29 5.44 7.69
CA LEU A 23 15.72 6.76 7.88
C LEU A 23 14.85 6.83 9.15
N PRO A 24 14.87 7.96 9.87
CA PRO A 24 13.96 8.17 10.99
C PRO A 24 12.52 8.25 10.49
N ASP A 25 11.55 7.87 11.34
CA ASP A 25 10.13 7.85 10.99
C ASP A 25 9.58 9.21 10.51
N ASP A 26 10.15 10.31 11.02
CA ASP A 26 9.78 11.67 10.64
C ASP A 26 10.35 12.10 9.28
N ASN A 27 11.26 11.33 8.69
CA ASN A 27 11.73 11.60 7.34
C ASN A 27 10.60 11.43 6.33
N MET A 28 10.52 12.28 5.31
CA MET A 28 9.51 12.20 4.25
C MET A 28 9.55 10.87 3.49
N LEU A 29 10.73 10.29 3.34
CA LEU A 29 10.98 9.01 2.68
C LEU A 29 11.11 7.86 3.68
N SER A 30 10.67 8.04 4.92
CA SER A 30 10.67 6.95 5.89
C SER A 30 9.77 5.81 5.40
N HIS A 31 10.16 4.57 5.72
CA HIS A 31 9.40 3.38 5.33
C HIS A 31 7.91 3.50 5.72
N LYS A 32 7.61 4.08 6.89
CA LYS A 32 6.25 4.32 7.38
C LYS A 32 5.44 5.24 6.45
N LYS A 33 6.04 6.36 6.02
CA LYS A 33 5.36 7.33 5.15
C LYS A 33 5.20 6.80 3.73
N ILE A 34 6.23 6.14 3.19
CA ILE A 34 6.17 5.50 1.87
C ILE A 34 5.06 4.44 1.84
N LYS A 35 5.00 3.57 2.85
CA LYS A 35 3.95 2.55 2.94
C LYS A 35 2.55 3.16 2.94
N LYS A 36 2.31 4.17 3.77
CA LYS A 36 1.02 4.89 3.82
C LYS A 36 0.68 5.56 2.49
N TRP A 37 1.69 6.12 1.80
CA TRP A 37 1.51 6.73 0.50
C TRP A 37 1.09 5.71 -0.56
N ILE A 38 1.75 4.55 -0.63
CA ILE A 38 1.40 3.47 -1.55
C ILE A 38 -0.05 3.03 -1.35
N GLU A 39 -0.45 2.74 -0.10
CA GLU A 39 -1.83 2.35 0.24
C GLU A 39 -2.86 3.40 -0.22
N THR A 40 -2.51 4.69 -0.06
CA THR A 40 -3.35 5.80 -0.52
C THR A 40 -3.47 5.85 -2.05
N GLN A 41 -2.37 5.65 -2.78
CA GLN A 41 -2.39 5.64 -4.24
C GLN A 41 -3.16 4.43 -4.79
N GLU A 42 -3.00 3.25 -4.20
CA GLU A 42 -3.77 2.06 -4.57
C GLU A 42 -5.27 2.27 -4.37
N GLY A 43 -5.66 2.90 -3.25
CA GLY A 43 -7.05 3.27 -3.00
C GLY A 43 -7.61 4.17 -4.11
N LYS A 44 -6.88 5.24 -4.47
CA LYS A 44 -7.27 6.15 -5.55
C LYS A 44 -7.41 5.45 -6.90
N ALA A 45 -6.43 4.63 -7.26
CA ALA A 45 -6.44 3.88 -8.52
C ALA A 45 -7.61 2.89 -8.59
N ARG A 46 -7.91 2.19 -7.49
CA ARG A 46 -9.07 1.29 -7.40
C ARG A 46 -10.39 2.03 -7.55
N SER A 47 -10.56 3.15 -6.85
CA SER A 47 -11.78 3.98 -6.95
C SER A 47 -11.97 4.56 -8.35
N ALA A 48 -10.89 5.02 -9.00
CA ALA A 48 -10.94 5.48 -10.38
C ALA A 48 -11.36 4.36 -11.33
N GLY A 49 -10.75 3.17 -11.20
CA GLY A 49 -11.12 2.00 -12.01
C GLY A 49 -12.56 1.54 -11.81
N GLN A 50 -13.09 1.62 -10.59
CA GLN A 50 -14.51 1.35 -10.32
C GLN A 50 -15.42 2.37 -11.00
N THR A 51 -15.09 3.67 -10.91
CA THR A 51 -15.86 4.74 -11.54
C THR A 51 -15.97 4.55 -13.04
N GLU A 52 -14.85 4.24 -13.70
CA GLU A 52 -14.85 4.01 -15.16
C GLU A 52 -15.67 2.77 -15.54
N ARG A 53 -15.56 1.67 -14.80
CA ARG A 53 -16.40 0.47 -15.04
C ARG A 53 -17.88 0.79 -14.87
N SER A 54 -18.25 1.52 -13.82
CA SER A 54 -19.65 1.91 -13.57
C SER A 54 -20.22 2.77 -14.69
N LYS A 55 -19.45 3.75 -15.20
CA LYS A 55 -19.86 4.56 -16.36
C LYS A 55 -20.08 3.70 -17.61
N SER A 56 -19.17 2.77 -17.90
CA SER A 56 -19.30 1.87 -19.04
C SER A 56 -20.54 0.98 -18.95
N THR A 57 -20.86 0.48 -17.75
CA THR A 57 -22.08 -0.30 -17.52
C THR A 57 -23.34 0.56 -17.72
N GLU A 58 -23.38 1.78 -17.18
CA GLU A 58 -24.54 2.68 -17.33
C GLU A 58 -24.79 3.06 -18.81
N MET A 59 -23.73 3.29 -19.59
CA MET A 59 -23.86 3.56 -21.03
C MET A 59 -24.32 2.36 -21.84
N SER A 60 -23.96 1.13 -21.44
CA SER A 60 -24.40 -0.09 -22.12
C SER A 60 -25.87 -0.44 -21.86
N GLN A 61 -26.49 0.15 -20.82
CA GLN A 61 -27.88 -0.11 -20.45
C GLN A 61 -28.87 0.92 -21.01
N LYS A 62 -28.38 1.91 -21.79
CA LYS A 62 -29.17 2.88 -22.56
C LYS A 62 -29.24 2.47 -24.02
#